data_AF-A0A1Y4UVM2-F1
#
_entry.id   AF-A0A1Y4UVM2-F1
#
_cell.length_a   1.000
_cell.length_b   1.000
_cell.length_c   1.000
_cell.angle_alpha   90.00
_cell.angle_beta   90.00
_cell.angle_gamma   90.00
#
_symmetry.space_group_name_H-M   'P 1'
#
loop_
_entity.id
_entity.type
_entity.pdbx_description
1 polymer ?
#
loop_
_entity_poly.entity_id
_entity_poly.type
_entity_poly.pdbx_seq_one_letter_code
_entity_poly.pdbx_strand_id
1 'polypeptide(L)'
;MIQKWAQQAPPEYADNGEKHPYTSLTLSSGLGRAVYASYSDEDLLAVLHNAASRLGRAPTQDEVFSLYRIYLKARFGTWPGALRAAGMRRLPTPDLNMPDWTQMLAEEPEICGALEDVTRRRCRLGYPPRKRDVPQAKILCERFRSWENVIAAAEYFEKWQEARKDN
;
A
#
# COMPACT_ATOMS: atom_id res chain seq x y z
N MET A 1 -19.96 7.71 12.06
CA MET A 1 -20.62 6.59 12.79
C MET A 1 -20.17 5.20 12.31
N ILE A 2 -19.83 4.99 11.04
CA ILE A 2 -19.37 3.68 10.53
C ILE A 2 -17.91 3.35 10.93
N GLN A 3 -17.06 4.36 11.19
CA GLN A 3 -15.67 4.13 11.59
C GLN A 3 -15.48 3.44 12.95
N LYS A 4 -16.41 3.62 13.90
CA LYS A 4 -16.28 2.98 15.24
C LYS A 4 -16.50 1.46 15.20
N TRP A 5 -17.21 0.94 14.18
CA TRP A 5 -17.49 -0.50 14.06
C TRP A 5 -16.38 -1.26 13.32
N ALA A 6 -15.50 -0.57 12.59
CA ALA A 6 -14.38 -1.18 11.86
C ALA A 6 -13.15 -1.51 12.75
N GLN A 7 -13.17 -1.11 14.03
CA GLN A 7 -12.10 -1.36 15.00
C GLN A 7 -12.31 -2.64 15.83
N GLN A 8 -13.49 -3.24 15.83
CA GLN A 8 -13.71 -4.56 16.42
C GLN A 8 -13.32 -5.62 15.37
N ALA A 9 -12.53 -6.62 15.79
CA ALA A 9 -11.92 -7.63 14.93
C ALA A 9 -12.92 -8.22 13.91
N PRO A 10 -12.53 -8.45 12.65
CA PRO A 10 -13.47 -8.99 11.67
C PRO A 10 -13.81 -10.42 12.06
N PRO A 11 -15.09 -10.75 12.31
CA PRO A 11 -15.50 -12.14 12.44
C PRO A 11 -15.18 -12.89 11.15
N GLU A 12 -14.51 -14.03 11.31
CA GLU A 12 -14.38 -15.07 10.30
C GLU A 12 -15.77 -15.32 9.70
N TYR A 13 -15.97 -15.01 8.43
CA TYR A 13 -17.24 -15.32 7.77
C TYR A 13 -16.98 -16.04 6.46
N ALA A 14 -17.21 -17.36 6.52
CA ALA A 14 -17.54 -18.18 5.38
C ALA A 14 -18.85 -17.69 4.74
N ASP A 15 -18.83 -17.63 3.42
CA ASP A 15 -19.95 -17.29 2.53
C ASP A 15 -21.09 -18.31 2.67
N ASN A 16 -22.05 -18.05 3.56
CA ASN A 16 -23.17 -18.95 3.87
C ASN A 16 -24.54 -18.40 3.44
N GLY A 17 -24.62 -17.62 2.35
CA GLY A 17 -25.90 -17.30 1.70
C GLY A 17 -26.94 -16.48 2.50
N GLU A 18 -26.63 -16.04 3.72
CA GLU A 18 -27.50 -15.13 4.48
C GLU A 18 -27.41 -13.70 3.93
N LYS A 19 -28.56 -13.04 3.79
CA LYS A 19 -28.65 -11.64 3.32
C LYS A 19 -27.77 -10.76 4.22
N HIS A 20 -26.68 -10.23 3.66
CA HIS A 20 -25.76 -9.38 4.42
C HIS A 20 -26.52 -8.24 5.13
N PRO A 21 -26.25 -7.97 6.42
CA PRO A 21 -26.97 -6.94 7.18
C PRO A 21 -26.81 -5.53 6.60
N TYR A 22 -25.87 -5.35 5.66
CA TYR A 22 -25.58 -4.09 4.96
C TYR A 22 -26.11 -4.07 3.52
N THR A 23 -26.98 -4.99 3.12
CA THR A 23 -27.52 -5.04 1.73
C THR A 23 -28.16 -3.71 1.34
N SER A 24 -28.85 -3.04 2.28
CA SER A 24 -29.42 -1.69 2.14
C SER A 24 -28.41 -0.55 2.03
N LEU A 25 -27.13 -0.80 2.27
CA LEU A 25 -26.03 0.13 2.05
C LEU A 25 -25.26 -0.21 0.76
N THR A 26 -25.51 -1.35 0.13
CA THR A 26 -24.88 -1.68 -1.15
C THR A 26 -25.53 -0.94 -2.33
N LEU A 27 -24.86 -0.95 -3.48
CA LEU A 27 -25.30 -0.27 -4.71
C LEU A 27 -26.65 -0.76 -5.27
N SER A 28 -27.14 -1.90 -4.77
CA SER A 28 -28.46 -2.46 -5.14
C SER A 28 -29.63 -1.61 -4.63
N SER A 29 -29.40 -0.73 -3.66
CA SER A 29 -30.42 0.12 -3.04
C SER A 29 -30.20 1.61 -3.31
N GLY A 30 -31.28 2.41 -3.26
CA GLY A 30 -31.18 3.87 -3.39
C GLY A 30 -30.37 4.52 -2.27
N LEU A 31 -30.57 4.08 -1.02
CA LEU A 31 -29.79 4.53 0.13
C LEU A 31 -28.30 4.20 -0.04
N GLY A 32 -27.97 2.98 -0.44
CA GLY A 32 -26.58 2.60 -0.67
C GLY A 32 -25.89 3.35 -1.81
N ARG A 33 -26.63 3.73 -2.88
CA ARG A 33 -26.09 4.62 -3.92
C ARG A 33 -25.82 6.03 -3.42
N ALA A 34 -26.70 6.58 -2.57
CA ALA A 34 -26.49 7.89 -1.95
C ALA A 34 -25.28 7.88 -1.01
N VAL A 35 -25.14 6.84 -0.18
CA VAL A 35 -23.97 6.65 0.69
C VAL A 35 -22.69 6.48 -0.14
N TYR A 36 -22.71 5.67 -1.19
CA TYR A 36 -21.58 5.53 -2.11
C TYR A 36 -21.17 6.87 -2.76
N ALA A 37 -22.14 7.67 -3.21
CA ALA A 37 -21.89 8.97 -3.84
C ALA A 37 -21.34 10.01 -2.84
N SER A 38 -21.60 9.86 -1.54
CA SER A 38 -21.04 10.74 -0.51
C SER A 38 -19.53 10.56 -0.27
N TYR A 39 -18.94 9.45 -0.73
CA TYR A 39 -17.50 9.23 -0.64
C TYR A 39 -16.76 9.79 -1.85
N SER A 40 -15.74 10.60 -1.58
CA SER A 40 -14.73 10.97 -2.57
C SER A 40 -13.83 9.77 -2.92
N ASP A 41 -13.05 9.92 -3.99
CA ASP A 41 -12.03 8.92 -4.32
C ASP A 41 -11.01 8.81 -3.19
N GLU A 42 -10.60 9.95 -2.62
CA GLU A 42 -9.68 10.04 -1.50
C GLU A 42 -10.20 9.32 -0.26
N ASP A 43 -11.48 9.45 0.08
CA ASP A 43 -12.07 8.75 1.23
C ASP A 43 -12.04 7.23 1.06
N LEU A 44 -12.37 6.74 -0.15
CA LEU A 44 -12.31 5.32 -0.45
C LEU A 44 -10.86 4.81 -0.41
N LEU A 45 -9.92 5.54 -0.99
CA LEU A 45 -8.50 5.18 -0.95
C LEU A 45 -7.93 5.24 0.47
N ALA A 46 -8.42 6.14 1.33
CA ALA A 46 -8.05 6.22 2.73
C ALA A 46 -8.40 4.94 3.50
N VAL A 47 -9.45 4.21 3.11
CA VAL A 47 -9.75 2.88 3.68
C VAL A 47 -8.61 1.91 3.44
N LEU A 48 -8.06 1.90 2.22
CA LEU A 48 -6.91 1.05 1.87
C LEU A 48 -5.65 1.49 2.62
N HIS A 49 -5.39 2.80 2.69
CA HIS A 49 -4.25 3.36 3.44
C HIS A 49 -4.28 3.00 4.93
N ASN A 50 -5.45 3.13 5.57
CA ASN A 50 -5.63 2.77 6.98
C ASN A 50 -5.44 1.27 7.21
N ALA A 51 -5.97 0.43 6.32
CA ALA A 51 -5.76 -1.01 6.40
C ALA A 51 -4.27 -1.37 6.23
N ALA A 52 -3.60 -0.76 5.24
CA ALA A 52 -2.19 -1.04 4.99
C ALA A 52 -1.28 -0.61 6.14
N SER A 53 -1.54 0.57 6.73
CA SER A 53 -0.80 1.07 7.89
C SER A 53 -0.93 0.12 9.09
N ARG A 54 -2.13 -0.42 9.34
CA ARG A 54 -2.36 -1.41 10.42
C ARG A 54 -1.67 -2.75 10.17
N LEU A 55 -1.60 -3.17 8.90
CA LEU A 55 -1.07 -4.48 8.51
C LEU A 55 0.44 -4.47 8.21
N GLY A 56 1.04 -3.30 8.01
CA GLY A 56 2.41 -3.18 7.53
C GLY A 56 2.62 -3.69 6.09
N ARG A 57 1.53 -3.94 5.35
CA ARG A 57 1.53 -4.36 3.95
C ARG A 57 0.23 -3.97 3.26
N ALA A 58 0.20 -4.05 1.93
CA ALA A 58 -1.04 -3.88 1.18
C ALA A 58 -2.10 -4.90 1.65
N PRO A 59 -3.36 -4.48 1.88
CA PRO A 59 -4.41 -5.38 2.34
C PRO A 59 -4.85 -6.35 1.24
N THR A 60 -5.13 -7.58 1.63
CA THR A 60 -5.91 -8.50 0.81
C THR A 60 -7.36 -8.05 0.76
N GLN A 61 -8.14 -8.58 -0.19
CA GLN A 61 -9.54 -8.19 -0.31
C GLN A 61 -10.26 -8.47 1.03
N ASP A 62 -10.05 -9.64 1.65
CA ASP A 62 -10.79 -10.11 2.84
C ASP A 62 -10.46 -9.35 4.13
N GLU A 63 -9.33 -8.64 4.14
CA GLU A 63 -8.91 -7.80 5.26
C GLU A 63 -9.62 -6.43 5.31
N VAL A 64 -10.40 -6.11 4.27
CA VAL A 64 -11.19 -4.88 4.20
C VAL A 64 -12.66 -5.19 4.30
N PHE A 65 -13.39 -4.38 5.08
CA PHE A 65 -14.80 -4.54 5.31
C PHE A 65 -15.61 -4.60 4.00
N SER A 66 -16.53 -5.57 3.91
CA SER A 66 -17.20 -5.98 2.66
C SER A 66 -17.86 -4.85 1.89
N LEU A 67 -18.48 -3.90 2.58
CA LEU A 67 -19.10 -2.74 1.96
C LEU A 67 -18.09 -1.87 1.19
N TYR A 68 -16.93 -1.61 1.78
CA TYR A 68 -15.88 -0.83 1.11
C TYR A 68 -15.28 -1.60 -0.07
N ARG A 69 -15.20 -2.94 -0.01
CA ARG A 69 -14.76 -3.76 -1.16
C ARG A 69 -15.65 -3.52 -2.38
N ILE A 70 -16.96 -3.44 -2.18
CA ILE A 70 -17.95 -3.16 -3.24
C ILE A 70 -17.71 -1.76 -3.81
N TYR A 71 -17.61 -0.74 -2.95
CA TYR A 71 -17.41 0.64 -3.39
C TYR A 71 -16.07 0.85 -4.11
N LEU A 72 -14.98 0.26 -3.60
CA LEU A 72 -13.66 0.32 -4.20
C LEU A 72 -13.63 -0.33 -5.59
N LYS A 73 -14.26 -1.51 -5.74
CA LYS A 73 -14.37 -2.18 -7.04
C LYS A 73 -15.27 -1.40 -7.99
N ALA A 74 -16.35 -0.80 -7.50
CA ALA A 74 -17.23 0.02 -8.34
C ALA A 74 -16.53 1.30 -8.85
N ARG A 75 -15.71 1.94 -8.02
CA ARG A 75 -15.00 3.18 -8.37
C ARG A 75 -13.76 2.93 -9.23
N PHE A 76 -12.97 1.92 -8.88
CA PHE A 76 -11.66 1.66 -9.49
C PHE A 76 -11.62 0.38 -10.35
N GLY A 77 -12.79 -0.17 -10.67
CA GLY A 77 -13.02 -1.34 -11.53
C GLY A 77 -12.73 -2.70 -10.89
N THR A 78 -11.53 -2.88 -10.36
CA THR A 78 -11.08 -4.16 -9.78
C THR A 78 -10.32 -3.92 -8.48
N TRP A 79 -10.18 -4.95 -7.63
CA TRP A 79 -9.36 -4.82 -6.41
C TRP A 79 -7.90 -4.44 -6.72
N PRO A 80 -7.20 -5.06 -7.70
CA PRO A 80 -5.90 -4.56 -8.14
C PRO A 80 -5.95 -3.13 -8.69
N GLY A 81 -7.05 -2.72 -9.32
CA GLY A 81 -7.27 -1.33 -9.76
C GLY A 81 -7.34 -0.35 -8.58
N ALA A 82 -8.07 -0.70 -7.53
CA ALA A 82 -8.16 0.09 -6.30
C ALA A 82 -6.81 0.19 -5.58
N LEU A 83 -6.08 -0.92 -5.46
CA LEU A 83 -4.72 -0.92 -4.91
C LEU A 83 -3.76 -0.06 -5.76
N ARG A 84 -3.86 -0.09 -7.10
CA ARG A 84 -3.08 0.80 -7.97
C ARG A 84 -3.44 2.27 -7.76
N ALA A 85 -4.73 2.60 -7.64
CA ALA A 85 -5.18 3.95 -7.33
C ALA A 85 -4.71 4.42 -5.94
N ALA A 86 -4.63 3.50 -4.98
CA ALA A 86 -4.01 3.71 -3.67
C ALA A 86 -2.47 3.77 -3.72
N GLY A 87 -1.83 3.53 -4.88
CA GLY A 87 -0.38 3.50 -5.02
C GLY A 87 0.28 2.26 -4.38
N MET A 88 -0.53 1.27 -4.02
CA MET A 88 -0.13 -0.02 -3.46
C MET A 88 -0.01 -1.07 -4.58
N ARG A 89 0.78 -0.77 -5.60
CA ARG A 89 0.96 -1.71 -6.70
C ARG A 89 1.76 -2.92 -6.21
N ARG A 90 1.31 -4.13 -6.54
CA ARG A 90 2.17 -5.33 -6.43
C ARG A 90 3.38 -5.07 -7.33
N LEU A 91 4.56 -4.90 -6.75
CA LEU A 91 5.76 -4.62 -7.54
C LEU A 91 6.07 -5.87 -8.36
N PRO A 92 6.39 -5.73 -9.67
CA PRO A 92 6.96 -6.83 -10.42
C PRO A 92 8.26 -7.28 -9.74
N THR A 93 8.69 -8.51 -9.99
CA THR A 93 10.04 -8.94 -9.59
C THR A 93 11.04 -7.93 -10.14
N PRO A 94 11.81 -7.27 -9.27
CA PRO A 94 12.70 -6.20 -9.68
C PRO A 94 13.81 -6.79 -10.57
N ASP A 95 14.02 -6.19 -11.73
CA ASP A 95 15.20 -6.46 -12.56
C ASP A 95 16.34 -5.58 -12.01
N LEU A 96 16.86 -6.00 -10.87
CA LEU A 96 17.85 -5.27 -10.08
C LEU A 96 19.18 -6.01 -10.12
N ASN A 97 20.19 -5.40 -10.72
CA ASN A 97 21.57 -5.81 -10.51
C ASN A 97 21.99 -5.33 -9.11
N MET A 98 22.30 -6.28 -8.22
CA MET A 98 22.60 -5.98 -6.82
C MET A 98 23.95 -5.24 -6.73
N PRO A 99 23.98 -4.00 -6.24
CA PRO A 99 25.25 -3.30 -6.04
C PRO A 99 26.00 -3.86 -4.82
N ASP A 100 27.32 -3.68 -4.80
CA ASP A 100 28.08 -3.80 -3.55
C ASP A 100 27.72 -2.61 -2.66
N TRP A 101 26.91 -2.88 -1.63
CA TRP A 101 26.46 -1.86 -0.69
C TRP A 101 27.59 -1.19 0.08
N THR A 102 28.73 -1.89 0.28
CA THR A 102 29.90 -1.32 0.96
C THR A 102 30.55 -0.26 0.08
N GLN A 103 30.75 -0.58 -1.20
CA GLN A 103 31.32 0.34 -2.18
C GLN A 103 30.37 1.52 -2.46
N MET A 104 29.07 1.24 -2.64
CA MET A 104 28.07 2.28 -2.89
C MET A 104 27.95 3.27 -1.73
N LEU A 105 28.07 2.81 -0.48
CA LEU A 105 28.05 3.70 0.68
C LEU A 105 29.28 4.65 0.71
N ALA A 106 30.42 4.19 0.21
CA ALA A 106 31.65 4.99 0.13
C ALA A 106 31.64 5.97 -1.05
N GLU A 107 31.14 5.54 -2.22
CA GLU A 107 31.20 6.30 -3.47
C GLU A 107 29.96 7.19 -3.72
N GLU A 108 28.78 6.73 -3.30
CA GLU A 108 27.48 7.36 -3.57
C GLU A 108 26.64 7.51 -2.28
N PRO A 109 27.13 8.19 -1.22
CA PRO A 109 26.43 8.28 0.06
C PRO A 109 25.05 8.98 -0.04
N GLU A 110 24.87 9.86 -1.02
CA GLU A 110 23.60 10.51 -1.31
C GLU A 110 22.52 9.52 -1.76
N ILE A 111 22.89 8.50 -2.55
CA ILE A 111 21.99 7.42 -2.99
C ILE A 111 21.60 6.56 -1.79
N CYS A 112 22.57 6.19 -0.94
CA CYS A 112 22.28 5.45 0.30
C CYS A 112 21.35 6.22 1.23
N GLY A 113 21.61 7.51 1.48
CA GLY A 113 20.73 8.35 2.30
C GLY A 113 19.32 8.49 1.71
N ALA A 114 19.20 8.55 0.38
CA ALA A 114 17.91 8.56 -0.29
C ALA A 114 17.17 7.22 -0.19
N LEU A 115 17.87 6.08 -0.24
CA LEU A 115 17.28 4.76 0.02
C LEU A 115 16.79 4.63 1.47
N GLU A 116 17.53 5.12 2.45
CA GLU A 116 17.07 5.18 3.84
C GLU A 116 15.82 6.05 4.00
N ASP A 117 15.74 7.16 3.26
CA ASP A 117 14.59 8.04 3.26
C ASP A 117 13.32 7.38 2.69
N VAL A 118 13.51 6.51 1.69
CA VAL A 118 12.47 5.62 1.13
C VAL A 118 12.04 4.59 2.18
N THR A 119 12.98 3.90 2.81
CA THR A 119 12.73 2.92 3.88
C THR A 119 11.97 3.56 5.04
N ARG A 120 12.40 4.73 5.51
CA ARG A 120 11.74 5.48 6.59
C ARG A 120 10.30 5.83 6.25
N ARG A 121 10.04 6.31 5.03
CA ARG A 121 8.66 6.57 4.56
C ARG A 121 7.84 5.29 4.49
N ARG A 122 8.43 4.20 3.99
CA ARG A 122 7.76 2.89 3.94
C ARG A 122 7.33 2.45 5.33
N CYS A 123 8.22 2.53 6.32
CA CYS A 123 7.90 2.20 7.72
C CYS A 123 6.81 3.09 8.30
N ARG A 124 6.81 4.39 7.99
CA ARG A 124 5.76 5.32 8.42
C ARG A 124 4.40 5.02 7.79
N LEU A 125 4.38 4.62 6.51
CA LEU A 125 3.16 4.35 5.75
C LEU A 125 2.64 2.92 5.99
N GLY A 126 3.51 1.99 6.35
CA GLY A 126 3.22 0.55 6.35
C GLY A 126 3.15 -0.05 4.94
N TYR A 127 3.59 0.67 3.91
CA TYR A 127 3.66 0.21 2.52
C TYR A 127 4.62 1.09 1.71
N PRO A 128 5.10 0.64 0.53
CA PRO A 128 6.03 1.41 -0.29
C PRO A 128 5.54 2.81 -0.66
N PRO A 129 6.34 3.88 -0.48
CA PRO A 129 5.96 5.23 -0.87
C PRO A 129 5.81 5.37 -2.40
N ARG A 130 5.02 6.35 -2.84
CA ARG A 130 4.93 6.68 -4.27
C ARG A 130 6.12 7.52 -4.70
N LYS A 131 6.52 7.37 -5.97
CA LYS A 131 7.60 8.15 -6.59
C LYS A 131 7.47 9.67 -6.34
N ARG A 132 6.27 10.22 -6.48
CA ARG A 132 6.00 11.66 -6.28
C ARG A 132 6.14 12.15 -4.84
N ASP A 133 6.08 11.24 -3.87
CA ASP A 133 6.14 11.57 -2.43
C ASP A 133 7.58 11.51 -1.89
N VAL A 134 8.55 11.15 -2.74
CA VAL A 134 9.97 11.06 -2.43
C VAL A 134 10.73 12.09 -3.25
N PRO A 135 11.24 13.18 -2.63
CA PRO A 135 11.95 14.24 -3.35
C PRO A 135 13.13 13.74 -4.18
N GLN A 136 13.87 12.75 -3.66
CA GLN A 136 15.05 12.15 -4.29
C GLN A 136 14.71 11.04 -5.29
N ALA A 137 13.43 10.87 -5.66
CA ALA A 137 13.03 9.78 -6.55
C ALA A 137 13.69 9.83 -7.93
N LYS A 138 14.09 11.02 -8.40
CA LYS A 138 14.73 11.19 -9.71
C LYS A 138 16.11 10.51 -9.75
N ILE A 139 17.00 10.85 -8.81
CA ILE A 139 18.36 10.29 -8.74
C ILE A 139 18.32 8.77 -8.50
N LEU A 140 17.35 8.32 -7.69
CA LEU A 140 17.15 6.90 -7.42
C LEU A 140 16.70 6.15 -8.69
N CYS A 141 15.78 6.71 -9.48
CA CYS A 141 15.38 6.12 -10.76
C CYS A 141 16.50 6.16 -11.81
N GLU A 142 17.37 7.18 -11.81
CA GLU A 142 18.53 7.22 -12.72
C GLU A 142 19.50 6.07 -12.42
N ARG A 143 19.74 5.81 -11.12
CA ARG A 143 20.64 4.75 -10.64
C ARG A 143 20.07 3.35 -10.81
N PHE A 144 18.83 3.14 -10.39
CA PHE A 144 18.17 1.83 -10.32
C PHE A 144 17.22 1.57 -11.50
N ARG A 145 17.16 2.48 -12.49
CA ARG A 145 16.35 2.45 -13.72
C ARG A 145 14.84 2.59 -13.55
N SER A 146 14.26 2.02 -12.50
CA SER A 146 12.81 2.02 -12.27
C SER A 146 12.49 2.31 -10.80
N TRP A 147 11.27 2.80 -10.52
CA TRP A 147 10.86 3.05 -9.12
C TRP A 147 10.70 1.73 -8.34
N GLU A 148 10.29 0.69 -9.05
CA GLU A 148 10.12 -0.65 -8.52
C GLU A 148 11.45 -1.20 -8.03
N ASN A 149 12.51 -1.00 -8.81
CA ASN A 149 13.88 -1.35 -8.43
C ASN A 149 14.38 -0.50 -7.25
N VAL A 150 13.97 0.76 -7.13
CA VAL A 150 14.31 1.60 -5.97
C VAL A 150 13.69 1.06 -4.69
N ILE A 151 12.41 0.67 -4.71
CA ILE A 151 11.78 0.09 -3.52
C ILE A 151 12.48 -1.22 -3.13
N ALA A 152 12.78 -2.08 -4.11
CA ALA A 152 13.51 -3.30 -3.87
C ALA A 152 14.91 -3.04 -3.31
N ALA A 153 15.66 -2.11 -3.93
CA ALA A 153 16.98 -1.70 -3.48
C ALA A 153 16.95 -1.20 -2.04
N ALA A 154 15.94 -0.41 -1.66
CA ALA A 154 15.77 0.07 -0.29
C ALA A 154 15.51 -1.08 0.71
N GLU A 155 14.73 -2.09 0.33
CA GLU A 155 14.54 -3.31 1.13
C GLU A 155 15.83 -4.13 1.29
N TYR A 156 16.58 -4.32 0.21
CA TYR A 156 17.85 -5.07 0.27
C TYR A 156 18.93 -4.33 1.05
N PHE A 157 19.01 -3.00 0.90
CA PHE A 157 19.95 -2.16 1.61
C PHE A 157 19.68 -2.18 3.11
N GLU A 158 18.42 -2.04 3.54
CA GLU A 158 18.03 -2.15 4.95
C GLU A 158 18.42 -3.51 5.54
N LYS A 159 18.09 -4.62 4.86
CA LYS A 159 18.48 -5.97 5.31
C LYS A 159 20.00 -6.13 5.44
N TRP A 160 20.76 -5.55 4.51
CA TRP A 160 22.22 -5.55 4.59
C TRP A 160 22.72 -4.73 5.78
N GLN A 161 22.09 -3.60 6.10
CA GLN A 161 22.42 -2.80 7.29
C GLN A 161 22.11 -3.55 8.59
N GLU A 162 20.97 -4.25 8.66
CA GLU A 162 20.56 -5.07 9.81
C GLU A 162 21.56 -6.21 10.07
N ALA A 163 21.92 -6.97 9.03
CA ALA A 163 22.87 -8.07 9.15
C ALA A 163 24.26 -7.65 9.68
N ARG A 164 24.63 -6.37 9.50
CA ARG A 164 25.89 -5.80 10.02
C ARG A 164 25.78 -5.30 11.45
N LYS A 165 24.57 -5.03 11.95
CA LYS A 165 24.34 -4.62 13.35
C LYS A 165 24.29 -5.82 14.29
N ASP A 166 23.85 -6.96 13.76
CA ASP A 166 23.72 -8.21 14.52
C ASP A 166 25.03 -9.02 14.63
N ASN A 167 26.13 -8.54 14.01
CA ASN A 167 27.43 -9.19 13.98
C ASN A 167 28.55 -8.26 14.47
#